data_AF-A0A433WME2-F1
#
_entry.id   AF-A0A433WME2-F1
#
_cell.length_a   1.000
_cell.length_b   1.000
_cell.length_c   1.000
_cell.angle_alpha   90.00
_cell.angle_beta   90.00
_cell.angle_gamma   90.00
#
_symmetry.space_group_name_H-M   'P 1'
#
loop_
_entity.id
_entity.type
_entity.pdbx_description
1 polymer ?
#
loop_
_entity_poly.entity_id
_entity_poly.type
_entity_poly.pdbx_seq_one_letter_code
_entity_poly.pdbx_strand_id
1 'polypeptide(L)'
;MGKENPIFRAWAPEWLIRLTIFLVLFPTVMLFALSTANVNAATGFYGVEPADIQFSMLLYYASLASFTPLERRFFSRVSTKEYFLLCLVLQVLITYACYHTRELPVLFVCRFLQGIVNCGVTSICLTLLFGRLKSEHARETGYAIFYAMILCSASLTSLVTAPLVDNFEYNVLYKMVIYTFVPGAILLLLLMNKVHLVRKTPLYQLDWASFFLYSPMLILIGYVLIYGQQYYWLQDNTIVGSIIAIILLGTVFVIRQLVVKRPFIHQEVFQSRAFIFGLFLLGMLYLIRGSFNLTINFFSVVLGMDPINLYELLLYNILGIIAGAVISGRLVVKKRPIQFIWLAGFLLLLLFHGSMYFLFTSEADMRTFAIPLMLQGMGAGMLLTPVVLFIISSVPEAISQSASAVGVFIRYTFFGLSTALINYFSLYFSKIHSMRMSDRISRADNGLQDRIQLYQHSLQARGMPPDQAAKLATGLLDKAIQKQAFLKYAMDYYEIVCIVILGLMLLIIMAPFINRTIIDVKAKQPAAATF
;
A
#
# COMPACT_ATOMS: atom_id res chain seq x y z
N MET A 1 -4.20 3.05 -46.40
CA MET A 1 -4.45 3.56 -45.04
C MET A 1 -5.83 3.09 -44.59
N GLY A 2 -5.91 1.94 -43.91
CA GLY A 2 -7.19 1.40 -43.44
C GLY A 2 -7.67 2.19 -42.22
N LYS A 3 -8.96 2.58 -42.20
CA LYS A 3 -9.60 3.25 -41.07
C LYS A 3 -9.36 2.45 -39.79
N GLU A 4 -8.50 2.93 -38.90
CA GLU A 4 -8.38 2.35 -37.57
C GLU A 4 -9.71 2.52 -36.85
N ASN A 5 -10.35 1.39 -36.51
CA ASN A 5 -11.61 1.42 -35.75
C ASN A 5 -11.35 2.13 -34.42
N PRO A 6 -12.14 3.16 -34.06
CA PRO A 6 -11.94 3.87 -32.80
C PRO A 6 -12.15 2.91 -31.62
N ILE A 7 -11.31 3.01 -30.59
CA ILE A 7 -11.34 2.14 -29.40
C ILE A 7 -12.71 2.13 -28.72
N PHE A 8 -13.38 3.29 -28.71
CA PHE A 8 -14.75 3.46 -28.23
C PHE A 8 -15.66 3.81 -29.40
N ARG A 9 -16.95 3.49 -29.28
CA ARG A 9 -17.97 3.83 -30.28
C ARG A 9 -18.03 5.34 -30.48
N ALA A 10 -18.20 5.77 -31.73
CA ALA A 10 -18.13 7.18 -32.12
C ALA A 10 -19.19 8.07 -31.44
N TRP A 11 -20.31 7.50 -31.00
CA TRP A 11 -21.38 8.23 -30.30
C TRP A 11 -21.07 8.49 -28.82
N ALA A 12 -20.09 7.82 -28.24
CA ALA A 12 -19.81 7.90 -26.80
C ALA A 12 -19.07 9.21 -26.46
N PRO A 13 -19.64 10.09 -25.60
CA PRO A 13 -18.96 11.33 -25.22
C PRO A 13 -17.76 11.04 -24.28
N GLU A 14 -16.77 11.93 -24.29
CA GLU A 14 -15.52 11.71 -23.51
C GLU A 14 -15.74 11.58 -22.01
N TRP A 15 -16.68 12.33 -21.43
CA TRP A 15 -16.98 12.25 -20.00
C TRP A 15 -17.50 10.86 -19.61
N LEU A 16 -18.31 10.22 -20.47
CA LEU A 16 -18.87 8.90 -20.24
C LEU A 16 -17.78 7.82 -20.33
N ILE A 17 -16.83 7.98 -21.26
CA ILE A 17 -15.66 7.11 -21.36
C ILE A 17 -14.80 7.20 -20.10
N ARG A 18 -14.50 8.42 -19.63
CA ARG A 18 -13.71 8.64 -18.39
C ARG A 18 -14.44 8.08 -17.17
N LEU A 19 -15.75 8.29 -17.07
CA LEU A 19 -16.59 7.71 -16.03
C LEU A 19 -16.54 6.18 -16.05
N THR A 20 -16.60 5.56 -17.23
CA THR A 20 -16.52 4.09 -17.38
C THR A 20 -15.18 3.56 -16.87
N ILE A 21 -14.06 4.20 -17.26
CA ILE A 21 -12.73 3.82 -16.77
C ILE A 21 -12.66 3.97 -15.26
N PHE A 22 -13.20 5.05 -14.70
CA PHE A 22 -13.23 5.29 -13.26
C PHE A 22 -14.07 4.24 -12.52
N LEU A 23 -15.29 3.94 -13.00
CA LEU A 23 -16.19 2.95 -12.39
C LEU A 23 -15.60 1.54 -12.38
N VAL A 24 -14.69 1.23 -13.29
CA VAL A 24 -13.97 -0.05 -13.28
C VAL A 24 -12.72 0.01 -12.41
N LEU A 25 -11.96 1.11 -12.47
CA LEU A 25 -10.73 1.27 -11.72
C LEU A 25 -10.99 1.40 -10.21
N PHE A 26 -12.08 2.04 -9.81
CA PHE A 26 -12.46 2.26 -8.42
C PHE A 26 -12.58 0.96 -7.60
N PRO A 27 -13.43 -0.03 -7.98
CA PRO A 27 -13.54 -1.29 -7.24
C PRO A 27 -12.23 -2.12 -7.30
N THR A 28 -11.47 -2.03 -8.38
CA THR A 28 -10.12 -2.63 -8.52
C THR A 28 -9.14 -2.07 -7.48
N VAL A 29 -9.12 -0.75 -7.29
CA VAL A 29 -8.29 -0.09 -6.28
C VAL A 29 -8.77 -0.44 -4.87
N MET A 30 -10.09 -0.53 -4.65
CA MET A 30 -10.63 -0.91 -3.35
C MET A 30 -10.29 -2.34 -2.94
N LEU A 31 -10.32 -3.27 -3.90
CA LEU A 31 -10.09 -4.68 -3.62
C LEU A 31 -8.71 -4.96 -3.02
N PHE A 32 -7.70 -4.17 -3.39
CA PHE A 32 -6.36 -4.26 -2.82
C PHE A 32 -6.35 -4.14 -1.29
N ALA A 33 -7.11 -3.19 -0.74
CA ALA A 33 -7.13 -2.92 0.71
C ALA A 33 -8.35 -3.53 1.43
N LEU A 34 -9.20 -4.27 0.72
CA LEU A 34 -10.46 -4.78 1.27
C LEU A 34 -10.28 -5.68 2.51
N SER A 35 -9.23 -6.52 2.54
CA SER A 35 -8.99 -7.41 3.69
C SER A 35 -8.63 -6.66 4.96
N THR A 36 -7.88 -5.58 4.80
CA THR A 36 -7.37 -4.77 5.90
C THR A 36 -8.24 -3.55 6.18
N ALA A 37 -9.37 -3.41 5.46
CA ALA A 37 -10.30 -2.32 5.64
C ALA A 37 -10.84 -2.27 7.08
N ASN A 38 -11.17 -3.44 7.64
CA ASN A 38 -11.41 -3.65 9.07
C ASN A 38 -10.85 -5.01 9.48
N VAL A 39 -9.64 -5.01 10.06
CA VAL A 39 -8.93 -6.23 10.45
C VAL A 39 -9.70 -7.00 11.51
N ASN A 40 -10.33 -6.33 12.48
CA ASN A 40 -11.06 -6.97 13.57
C ASN A 40 -12.31 -7.71 13.09
N ALA A 41 -13.05 -7.12 12.15
CA ALA A 41 -14.20 -7.79 11.55
C ALA A 41 -13.78 -8.99 10.68
N ALA A 42 -12.66 -8.86 9.96
CA ALA A 42 -12.11 -9.95 9.17
C ALA A 42 -11.66 -11.12 10.06
N THR A 43 -10.89 -10.85 11.12
CA THR A 43 -10.43 -11.89 12.05
C THR A 43 -11.59 -12.56 12.77
N GLY A 44 -12.60 -11.80 13.19
CA GLY A 44 -13.82 -12.34 13.81
C GLY A 44 -14.63 -13.24 12.85
N PHE A 45 -14.70 -12.89 11.57
CA PHE A 45 -15.43 -13.68 10.57
C PHE A 45 -14.72 -14.99 10.20
N TYR A 46 -13.40 -14.96 10.02
CA TYR A 46 -12.63 -16.17 9.65
C TYR A 46 -12.19 -17.00 10.86
N GLY A 47 -12.22 -16.45 12.08
CA GLY A 47 -11.70 -17.12 13.28
C GLY A 47 -10.18 -17.27 13.27
N VAL A 48 -9.47 -16.28 12.74
CA VAL A 48 -8.00 -16.32 12.49
C VAL A 48 -7.28 -15.14 13.13
N GLU A 49 -5.96 -15.14 13.09
CA GLU A 49 -5.17 -14.07 13.67
C GLU A 49 -5.06 -12.85 12.75
N PRO A 50 -4.79 -11.64 13.29
CA PRO A 50 -4.56 -10.44 12.48
C PRO A 50 -3.42 -10.59 11.47
N ALA A 51 -2.44 -11.45 11.76
CA ALA A 51 -1.33 -11.76 10.87
C ALA A 51 -1.82 -12.43 9.57
N ASP A 52 -2.78 -13.35 9.65
CA ASP A 52 -3.35 -14.05 8.49
C ASP A 52 -4.03 -13.07 7.52
N ILE A 53 -4.77 -12.11 8.06
CA ILE A 53 -5.46 -11.07 7.28
C ILE A 53 -4.45 -10.13 6.60
N GLN A 54 -3.39 -9.72 7.30
CA GLN A 54 -2.30 -8.93 6.72
C GLN A 54 -1.56 -9.70 5.63
N PHE A 55 -1.29 -10.98 5.87
CA PHE A 55 -0.66 -11.86 4.87
C PHE A 55 -1.53 -12.01 3.62
N SER A 56 -2.86 -12.08 3.77
CA SER A 56 -3.78 -12.13 2.62
C SER A 56 -3.66 -10.90 1.70
N MET A 57 -3.39 -9.72 2.26
CA MET A 57 -3.14 -8.48 1.50
C MET A 57 -1.78 -8.53 0.81
N LEU A 58 -0.73 -8.98 1.50
CA LEU A 58 0.59 -9.16 0.88
C LEU A 58 0.55 -10.22 -0.22
N LEU A 59 -0.24 -11.27 -0.08
CA LEU A 59 -0.39 -12.31 -1.09
C LEU A 59 -1.02 -11.78 -2.39
N TYR A 60 -2.05 -10.93 -2.24
CA TYR A 60 -2.61 -10.16 -3.36
C TYR A 60 -1.53 -9.30 -4.01
N TYR A 61 -0.75 -8.56 -3.22
CA TYR A 61 0.29 -7.68 -3.76
C TYR A 61 1.44 -8.45 -4.42
N ALA A 62 1.87 -9.57 -3.83
CA ALA A 62 2.90 -10.45 -4.37
C ALA A 62 2.50 -10.98 -5.75
N SER A 63 1.24 -11.38 -5.92
CA SER A 63 0.71 -11.87 -7.19
C SER A 63 0.63 -10.77 -8.26
N LEU A 64 0.27 -9.55 -7.86
CA LEU A 64 0.28 -8.38 -8.74
C LEU A 64 1.70 -8.05 -9.19
N ALA A 65 2.66 -8.07 -8.26
CA ALA A 65 4.07 -7.83 -8.54
C ALA A 65 4.66 -8.92 -9.44
N SER A 66 4.35 -10.19 -9.19
CA SER A 66 4.86 -11.31 -9.98
C SER A 66 4.28 -11.36 -11.38
N PHE A 67 3.02 -10.97 -11.57
CA PHE A 67 2.37 -10.99 -12.89
C PHE A 67 2.68 -9.77 -13.76
N THR A 68 3.13 -8.65 -13.16
CA THR A 68 3.38 -7.37 -13.88
C THR A 68 4.24 -7.53 -15.16
N PRO A 69 5.36 -8.29 -15.16
CA PRO A 69 6.16 -8.45 -16.38
C PRO A 69 5.47 -9.28 -17.47
N LEU A 70 4.60 -10.23 -17.10
CA LEU A 70 3.86 -11.07 -18.04
C LEU A 70 2.66 -10.37 -18.66
N GLU A 71 2.02 -9.49 -17.90
CA GLU A 71 0.74 -8.86 -18.25
C GLU A 71 0.75 -8.25 -19.66
N ARG A 72 1.83 -7.55 -20.04
CA ARG A 72 1.95 -6.91 -21.37
C ARG A 72 1.79 -7.89 -22.54
N ARG A 73 2.25 -9.14 -22.40
CA ARG A 73 2.12 -10.16 -23.46
C ARG A 73 0.66 -10.56 -23.64
N PHE A 74 -0.07 -10.77 -22.54
CA PHE A 74 -1.50 -11.04 -22.56
C PHE A 74 -2.28 -9.88 -23.18
N PHE A 75 -2.00 -8.66 -22.74
CA PHE A 75 -2.61 -7.45 -23.27
C PHE A 75 -2.39 -7.27 -24.78
N SER A 76 -1.20 -7.60 -25.29
CA SER A 76 -0.89 -7.47 -26.71
C SER A 76 -1.54 -8.54 -27.60
N ARG A 77 -1.89 -9.71 -27.04
CA ARG A 77 -2.37 -10.86 -27.84
C ARG A 77 -3.88 -10.83 -28.08
N VAL A 78 -4.62 -10.46 -27.04
CA VAL A 78 -6.09 -10.46 -27.02
C VAL A 78 -6.59 -9.07 -27.40
N SER A 79 -7.79 -8.96 -27.97
CA SER A 79 -8.35 -7.63 -28.21
C SER A 79 -8.60 -6.92 -26.88
N THR A 80 -8.41 -5.60 -26.84
CA THR A 80 -8.49 -4.82 -25.60
C THR A 80 -9.81 -5.05 -24.87
N LYS A 81 -10.92 -5.05 -25.60
CA LYS A 81 -12.27 -5.25 -25.05
C LYS A 81 -12.42 -6.64 -24.43
N GLU A 82 -12.01 -7.69 -25.14
CA GLU A 82 -12.18 -9.08 -24.70
C GLU A 82 -11.29 -9.37 -23.49
N TYR A 83 -10.05 -8.88 -23.49
CA TYR A 83 -9.15 -9.03 -22.34
C TYR A 83 -9.71 -8.32 -21.11
N PHE A 84 -10.23 -7.10 -21.28
CA PHE A 84 -10.80 -6.34 -20.16
C PHE A 84 -12.04 -7.03 -19.57
N LEU A 85 -12.93 -7.55 -20.43
CA LEU A 85 -14.10 -8.33 -19.98
C LEU A 85 -13.69 -9.63 -19.30
N LEU A 86 -12.72 -10.35 -19.84
CA LEU A 86 -12.19 -11.58 -19.24
C LEU A 86 -11.70 -11.31 -17.83
N CYS A 87 -10.89 -10.26 -17.64
CA CYS A 87 -10.41 -9.87 -16.32
C CYS A 87 -11.58 -9.51 -15.39
N LEU A 88 -12.58 -8.74 -15.84
CA LEU A 88 -13.72 -8.39 -15.00
C LEU A 88 -14.57 -9.61 -14.58
N VAL A 89 -14.84 -10.52 -15.51
CA VAL A 89 -15.57 -11.76 -15.21
C VAL A 89 -14.79 -12.61 -14.21
N LEU A 90 -13.49 -12.80 -14.43
CA LEU A 90 -12.65 -13.52 -13.48
C LEU A 90 -12.62 -12.83 -12.10
N GLN A 91 -12.54 -11.50 -12.07
CA GLN A 91 -12.55 -10.72 -10.83
C GLN A 91 -13.84 -10.95 -10.04
N VAL A 92 -14.99 -10.92 -10.72
CA VAL A 92 -16.31 -11.17 -10.10
C VAL A 92 -16.40 -12.62 -9.61
N LEU A 93 -15.99 -13.61 -10.41
CA LEU A 93 -16.03 -15.02 -10.03
C LEU A 93 -15.16 -15.32 -8.80
N ILE A 94 -13.93 -14.79 -8.78
CA ILE A 94 -13.03 -15.01 -7.63
C ILE A 94 -13.57 -14.27 -6.39
N THR A 95 -14.11 -13.05 -6.54
CA THR A 95 -14.71 -12.32 -5.42
C THR A 95 -15.98 -13.01 -4.91
N TYR A 96 -16.74 -13.67 -5.78
CA TYR A 96 -17.88 -14.50 -5.41
C TYR A 96 -17.46 -15.76 -4.63
N ALA A 97 -16.33 -16.36 -4.99
CA ALA A 97 -15.73 -17.43 -4.19
C ALA A 97 -15.33 -16.93 -2.79
N CYS A 98 -14.70 -15.75 -2.68
CA CYS A 98 -14.39 -15.13 -1.39
C CYS A 98 -15.64 -14.83 -0.54
N TYR A 99 -16.78 -14.51 -1.17
CA TYR A 99 -18.04 -14.26 -0.47
C TYR A 99 -18.59 -15.51 0.24
N HIS A 100 -18.44 -16.69 -0.36
CA HIS A 100 -18.94 -17.96 0.19
C HIS A 100 -17.94 -18.66 1.12
N THR A 101 -16.66 -18.35 0.97
CA THR A 101 -15.57 -19.05 1.66
C THR A 101 -15.38 -18.52 3.08
N ARG A 102 -15.29 -19.43 4.05
CA ARG A 102 -14.79 -19.17 5.40
C ARG A 102 -13.43 -19.82 5.68
N GLU A 103 -12.94 -20.64 4.75
CA GLU A 103 -11.66 -21.34 4.86
C GLU A 103 -10.49 -20.44 4.47
N LEU A 104 -9.52 -20.29 5.38
CA LEU A 104 -8.34 -19.45 5.18
C LEU A 104 -7.47 -19.87 3.97
N PRO A 105 -7.18 -21.17 3.73
CA PRO A 105 -6.39 -21.57 2.56
C PRO A 105 -7.04 -21.21 1.23
N VAL A 106 -8.37 -21.33 1.15
CA VAL A 106 -9.15 -20.96 -0.04
C VAL A 106 -9.12 -19.45 -0.23
N LEU A 107 -9.25 -18.66 0.86
CA LEU A 107 -9.07 -17.21 0.81
C LEU A 107 -7.69 -16.83 0.26
N PHE A 108 -6.61 -17.48 0.70
CA PHE A 108 -5.26 -17.21 0.20
C PHE A 108 -5.15 -17.45 -1.30
N VAL A 109 -5.63 -18.60 -1.80
CA VAL A 109 -5.63 -18.89 -3.24
C VAL A 109 -6.44 -17.84 -4.00
N CYS A 110 -7.64 -17.49 -3.53
CA CYS A 110 -8.45 -16.46 -4.16
C CYS A 110 -7.73 -15.10 -4.18
N ARG A 111 -7.10 -14.68 -3.08
CA ARG A 111 -6.37 -13.41 -2.99
C ARG A 111 -5.18 -13.34 -3.95
N PHE A 112 -4.45 -14.46 -4.08
CA PHE A 112 -3.39 -14.58 -5.07
C PHE A 112 -3.93 -14.47 -6.51
N LEU A 113 -5.05 -15.12 -6.83
CA LEU A 113 -5.66 -14.99 -8.16
C LEU A 113 -6.21 -13.59 -8.42
N GLN A 114 -6.78 -12.93 -7.40
CA GLN A 114 -7.31 -11.56 -7.53
C GLN A 114 -6.21 -10.57 -7.91
N GLY A 115 -5.00 -10.66 -7.35
CA GLY A 115 -3.94 -9.71 -7.70
C GLY A 115 -3.39 -9.90 -9.11
N ILE A 116 -3.36 -11.14 -9.64
CA ILE A 116 -3.06 -11.42 -11.06
C ILE A 116 -4.08 -10.71 -11.97
N VAL A 117 -5.38 -10.90 -11.69
CA VAL A 117 -6.45 -10.31 -12.51
C VAL A 117 -6.46 -8.78 -12.39
N ASN A 118 -6.21 -8.27 -11.18
CA ASN A 118 -6.13 -6.84 -10.89
C ASN A 118 -5.00 -6.15 -11.65
N CYS A 119 -3.86 -6.83 -11.82
CA CYS A 119 -2.75 -6.33 -12.64
C CYS A 119 -3.22 -6.05 -14.08
N GLY A 120 -3.94 -6.99 -14.69
CA GLY A 120 -4.54 -6.83 -16.02
C GLY A 120 -5.53 -5.67 -16.10
N VAL A 121 -6.50 -5.61 -15.17
CA VAL A 121 -7.49 -4.49 -15.14
C VAL A 121 -6.79 -3.14 -15.02
N THR A 122 -5.83 -3.03 -14.10
CA THR A 122 -5.13 -1.77 -13.83
C THR A 122 -4.30 -1.32 -15.04
N SER A 123 -3.55 -2.23 -15.66
CA SER A 123 -2.76 -1.93 -16.87
C SER A 123 -3.61 -1.44 -18.04
N ILE A 124 -4.78 -2.05 -18.27
CA ILE A 124 -5.70 -1.64 -19.33
C ILE A 124 -6.28 -0.26 -19.03
N CYS A 125 -6.77 -0.04 -17.80
CA CYS A 125 -7.30 1.25 -17.36
C CYS A 125 -6.28 2.37 -17.55
N LEU A 126 -5.02 2.13 -17.16
CA LEU A 126 -3.92 3.07 -17.36
C LEU A 126 -3.67 3.34 -18.84
N THR A 127 -3.58 2.29 -19.66
CA THR A 127 -3.34 2.44 -21.10
C THR A 127 -4.46 3.23 -21.78
N LEU A 128 -5.73 2.98 -21.42
CA LEU A 128 -6.88 3.70 -21.94
C LEU A 128 -6.92 5.16 -21.47
N LEU A 129 -6.60 5.40 -20.20
CA LEU A 129 -6.52 6.75 -19.63
C LEU A 129 -5.43 7.56 -20.35
N PHE A 130 -4.21 7.01 -20.45
CA PHE A 130 -3.08 7.66 -21.12
C PHE A 130 -3.29 7.83 -22.62
N GLY A 131 -3.90 6.87 -23.30
CA GLY A 131 -4.20 6.97 -24.73
C GLY A 131 -5.22 8.06 -25.09
N ARG A 132 -5.96 8.58 -24.10
CA ARG A 132 -6.97 9.64 -24.29
C ARG A 132 -6.49 11.02 -23.86
N LEU A 133 -5.38 11.07 -23.15
CA LEU A 133 -4.75 12.27 -22.64
C LEU A 133 -3.94 12.92 -23.77
N LYS A 134 -4.60 13.75 -24.60
CA LYS A 134 -4.03 14.41 -25.81
C LYS A 134 -3.24 15.69 -25.56
N SER A 135 -3.28 16.24 -24.34
CA SER A 135 -2.57 17.49 -24.00
C SER A 135 -1.08 17.24 -23.74
N GLU A 136 -0.25 18.24 -24.04
CA GLU A 136 1.21 18.24 -23.87
C GLU A 136 1.67 17.79 -22.46
N HIS A 137 0.81 18.00 -21.45
CA HIS A 137 1.05 17.72 -20.02
C HIS A 137 0.18 16.60 -19.43
N ALA A 138 -0.51 15.87 -20.30
CA ALA A 138 -1.60 15.02 -19.87
C ALA A 138 -1.10 13.72 -19.21
N ARG A 139 0.07 13.20 -19.60
CA ARG A 139 0.70 12.03 -18.96
C ARG A 139 1.16 12.31 -17.53
N GLU A 140 1.72 13.48 -17.27
CA GLU A 140 2.16 13.93 -15.94
C GLU A 140 0.97 13.96 -14.98
N THR A 141 -0.11 14.58 -15.44
CA THR A 141 -1.36 14.69 -14.71
C THR A 141 -2.00 13.31 -14.51
N GLY A 142 -1.95 12.43 -15.52
CA GLY A 142 -2.47 11.07 -15.43
C GLY A 142 -1.73 10.19 -14.41
N TYR A 143 -0.39 10.25 -14.37
CA TYR A 143 0.39 9.55 -13.35
C TYR A 143 0.13 10.09 -11.95
N ALA A 144 0.00 11.42 -11.81
CA ALA A 144 -0.35 12.05 -10.54
C ALA A 144 -1.70 11.56 -10.00
N ILE A 145 -2.72 11.52 -10.86
CA ILE A 145 -4.06 11.01 -10.51
C ILE A 145 -4.00 9.52 -10.15
N PHE A 146 -3.29 8.71 -10.94
CA PHE A 146 -3.20 7.27 -10.71
C PHE A 146 -2.52 6.93 -9.39
N TYR A 147 -1.35 7.51 -9.13
CA TYR A 147 -0.61 7.24 -7.91
C TYR A 147 -1.29 7.86 -6.68
N ALA A 148 -2.00 8.98 -6.83
CA ALA A 148 -2.88 9.49 -5.78
C ALA A 148 -4.01 8.49 -5.44
N MET A 149 -4.66 7.89 -6.44
CA MET A 149 -5.67 6.85 -6.20
C MET A 149 -5.10 5.62 -5.48
N ILE A 150 -3.88 5.18 -5.85
CA ILE A 150 -3.21 4.09 -5.13
C ILE A 150 -2.97 4.47 -3.67
N LEU A 151 -2.49 5.69 -3.38
CA LEU A 151 -2.25 6.14 -2.01
C LEU A 151 -3.54 6.26 -1.19
N CYS A 152 -4.63 6.68 -1.82
CA CYS A 152 -5.94 6.79 -1.19
C CYS A 152 -6.65 5.43 -1.03
N SER A 153 -6.16 4.36 -1.66
CA SER A 153 -6.85 3.06 -1.75
C SER A 153 -7.34 2.54 -0.40
N ALA A 154 -6.46 2.47 0.60
CA ALA A 154 -6.81 1.98 1.93
C ALA A 154 -7.85 2.87 2.62
N SER A 155 -7.58 4.18 2.72
CA SER A 155 -8.48 5.13 3.39
C SER A 155 -9.87 5.17 2.73
N LEU A 156 -9.90 5.16 1.40
CA LEU A 156 -11.14 5.20 0.64
C LEU A 156 -11.92 3.89 0.77
N THR A 157 -11.23 2.74 0.75
CA THR A 157 -11.89 1.44 0.98
C THR A 157 -12.52 1.42 2.35
N SER A 158 -11.75 1.75 3.39
CA SER A 158 -12.24 1.78 4.75
C SER A 158 -13.44 2.70 4.94
N LEU A 159 -13.39 3.93 4.39
CA LEU A 159 -14.51 4.88 4.44
C LEU A 159 -15.80 4.31 3.83
N VAL A 160 -15.71 3.69 2.66
CA VAL A 160 -16.89 3.09 2.00
C VAL A 160 -17.39 1.86 2.76
N THR A 161 -16.48 1.07 3.32
CA THR A 161 -16.82 -0.20 3.99
C THR A 161 -17.25 -0.05 5.44
N ALA A 162 -16.91 1.04 6.14
CA ALA A 162 -17.18 1.20 7.57
C ALA A 162 -18.65 0.99 7.94
N PRO A 163 -19.61 1.69 7.28
CA PRO A 163 -21.03 1.52 7.60
C PRO A 163 -21.54 0.11 7.29
N LEU A 164 -20.92 -0.58 6.32
CA LEU A 164 -21.29 -1.95 5.96
C LEU A 164 -20.83 -2.94 7.03
N VAL A 165 -19.62 -2.78 7.57
CA VAL A 165 -19.08 -3.65 8.61
C VAL A 165 -19.81 -3.46 9.95
N ASP A 166 -20.23 -2.24 10.26
CA ASP A 166 -20.94 -1.96 11.52
C ASP A 166 -22.37 -2.54 11.53
N ASN A 167 -23.02 -2.66 10.36
CA ASN A 167 -24.41 -3.11 10.25
C ASN A 167 -24.56 -4.55 9.73
N PHE A 168 -23.55 -5.12 9.08
CA PHE A 168 -23.63 -6.42 8.41
C PHE A 168 -22.40 -7.29 8.67
N GLU A 169 -22.53 -8.60 8.39
CA GLU A 169 -21.38 -9.51 8.40
C GLU A 169 -20.30 -9.10 7.38
N TYR A 170 -19.04 -9.43 7.71
CA TYR A 170 -17.87 -9.07 6.92
C TYR A 170 -17.92 -9.56 5.46
N ASN A 171 -18.54 -10.71 5.17
CA ASN A 171 -18.64 -11.23 3.81
C ASN A 171 -19.41 -10.28 2.86
N VAL A 172 -20.32 -9.46 3.37
CA VAL A 172 -21.08 -8.47 2.59
C VAL A 172 -20.16 -7.50 1.85
N LEU A 173 -18.94 -7.27 2.34
CA LEU A 173 -17.94 -6.46 1.64
C LEU A 173 -17.59 -7.01 0.25
N TYR A 174 -17.46 -8.33 0.10
CA TYR A 174 -17.22 -8.95 -1.20
C TYR A 174 -18.41 -8.78 -2.14
N LYS A 175 -19.64 -8.88 -1.60
CA LYS A 175 -20.87 -8.66 -2.35
C LYS A 175 -20.97 -7.21 -2.86
N MET A 176 -20.61 -6.24 -2.03
CA MET A 176 -20.54 -4.82 -2.40
C MET A 176 -19.56 -4.59 -3.55
N VAL A 177 -18.37 -5.19 -3.49
CA VAL A 177 -17.37 -5.07 -4.56
C VAL A 177 -17.89 -5.65 -5.88
N ILE A 178 -18.55 -6.82 -5.83
CA ILE A 178 -19.19 -7.41 -7.03
C ILE A 178 -20.19 -6.42 -7.65
N TYR A 179 -21.09 -5.84 -6.86
CA TYR A 179 -22.07 -4.88 -7.38
C TYR A 179 -21.43 -3.61 -7.94
N THR A 180 -20.31 -3.17 -7.37
CA THR A 180 -19.59 -1.99 -7.85
C THR A 180 -18.94 -2.23 -9.22
N PHE A 181 -18.54 -3.47 -9.54
CA PHE A 181 -18.01 -3.83 -10.87
C PHE A 181 -19.08 -3.85 -11.97
N VAL A 182 -20.35 -4.13 -11.64
CA VAL A 182 -21.42 -4.36 -12.63
C VAL A 182 -21.67 -3.14 -13.53
N PRO A 183 -21.88 -1.91 -13.03
CA PRO A 183 -22.09 -0.74 -13.87
C PRO A 183 -20.93 -0.47 -14.83
N GLY A 184 -19.69 -0.61 -14.33
CA GLY A 184 -18.48 -0.45 -15.13
C GLY A 184 -18.39 -1.49 -16.25
N ALA A 185 -18.70 -2.76 -15.95
CA ALA A 185 -18.70 -3.84 -16.94
C ALA A 185 -19.76 -3.63 -18.04
N ILE A 186 -20.98 -3.20 -17.67
CA ILE A 186 -22.07 -2.92 -18.62
C ILE A 186 -21.68 -1.76 -19.54
N LEU A 187 -21.20 -0.64 -18.98
CA LEU A 187 -20.76 0.50 -19.78
C LEU A 187 -19.60 0.13 -20.71
N LEU A 188 -18.66 -0.67 -20.24
CA LEU A 188 -17.56 -1.17 -21.07
C LEU A 188 -18.06 -2.01 -22.25
N LEU A 189 -19.02 -2.92 -22.02
CA LEU A 189 -19.64 -3.72 -23.07
C LEU A 189 -20.31 -2.86 -24.14
N LEU A 190 -21.00 -1.79 -23.73
CA LEU A 190 -21.71 -0.89 -24.62
C LEU A 190 -20.77 0.04 -25.39
N LEU A 191 -19.75 0.58 -24.73
CA LEU A 191 -18.95 1.69 -25.26
C LEU A 191 -17.70 1.23 -26.04
N MET A 192 -17.08 0.11 -25.69
CA MET A 192 -15.84 -0.33 -26.35
C MET A 192 -16.09 -1.10 -27.64
N ASN A 193 -15.24 -0.85 -28.63
CA ASN A 193 -15.10 -1.64 -29.85
C ASN A 193 -14.02 -2.71 -29.69
N LYS A 194 -14.07 -3.76 -30.52
CA LYS A 194 -13.02 -4.79 -30.57
C LYS A 194 -11.80 -4.25 -31.32
N VAL A 195 -10.83 -3.71 -30.61
CA VAL A 195 -9.60 -3.12 -31.17
C VAL A 195 -8.37 -3.63 -30.42
N HIS A 196 -7.26 -3.80 -31.13
CA HIS A 196 -5.96 -4.12 -30.53
C HIS A 196 -5.18 -2.80 -30.36
N LEU A 197 -4.92 -2.41 -29.10
CA LEU A 197 -4.15 -1.20 -28.78
C LEU A 197 -2.65 -1.36 -29.05
N VAL A 198 -2.17 -2.60 -28.98
CA VAL A 198 -0.76 -2.95 -29.15
C VAL A 198 -0.64 -3.92 -30.31
N ARG A 199 0.47 -3.85 -31.05
CA ARG A 199 0.77 -4.81 -32.11
C ARG A 199 0.69 -6.22 -31.53
N LYS A 200 -0.05 -7.10 -32.21
CA LYS A 200 -0.21 -8.49 -31.81
C LYS A 200 1.15 -9.14 -31.62
N THR A 201 1.43 -9.60 -30.41
CA THR A 201 2.58 -10.46 -30.16
C THR A 201 2.10 -11.88 -29.87
N PRO A 202 2.77 -12.92 -30.40
CA PRO A 202 2.42 -14.29 -30.08
C PRO A 202 2.72 -14.58 -28.59
N LEU A 203 1.90 -15.44 -27.97
CA LEU A 203 2.13 -15.98 -26.62
C LEU A 203 3.19 -17.09 -26.62
N TYR A 204 3.74 -17.45 -27.78
CA TYR A 204 4.81 -18.45 -27.88
C TYR A 204 6.07 -17.95 -27.14
N GLN A 205 6.70 -18.83 -26.35
CA GLN A 205 7.87 -18.55 -25.48
C GLN A 205 7.58 -17.61 -24.30
N LEU A 206 6.39 -17.69 -23.72
CA LEU A 206 6.09 -17.03 -22.45
C LEU A 206 6.95 -17.62 -21.33
N ASP A 207 7.54 -16.75 -20.52
CA ASP A 207 8.50 -17.15 -19.51
C ASP A 207 7.83 -17.62 -18.19
N TRP A 208 7.09 -18.71 -18.29
CA TRP A 208 6.38 -19.31 -17.15
C TRP A 208 7.32 -19.79 -16.05
N ALA A 209 8.49 -20.32 -16.42
CA ALA A 209 9.47 -20.77 -15.45
C ALA A 209 9.94 -19.63 -14.54
N SER A 210 10.19 -18.44 -15.10
CA SER A 210 10.52 -17.28 -14.26
C SER A 210 9.37 -16.80 -13.40
N PHE A 211 8.12 -16.89 -13.87
CA PHE A 211 6.96 -16.62 -13.02
C PHE A 211 6.84 -17.60 -11.85
N PHE A 212 7.01 -18.91 -12.10
CA PHE A 212 6.97 -19.93 -11.05
C PHE A 212 8.17 -19.92 -10.10
N LEU A 213 9.29 -19.30 -10.47
CA LEU A 213 10.40 -19.02 -9.54
C LEU A 213 10.14 -17.75 -8.73
N TYR A 214 9.69 -16.69 -9.40
CA TYR A 214 9.53 -15.37 -8.82
C TYR A 214 8.33 -15.29 -7.87
N SER A 215 7.21 -15.91 -8.23
CA SER A 215 5.99 -15.82 -7.43
C SER A 215 6.12 -16.47 -6.04
N PRO A 216 6.57 -17.73 -5.90
CA PRO A 216 6.79 -18.33 -4.58
C PRO A 216 7.84 -17.56 -3.76
N MET A 217 8.89 -17.03 -4.40
CA MET A 217 9.87 -16.18 -3.74
C MET A 217 9.21 -14.95 -3.10
N LEU A 218 8.34 -14.24 -3.83
CA LEU A 218 7.61 -13.10 -3.27
C LEU A 218 6.66 -13.51 -2.14
N ILE A 219 5.95 -14.63 -2.29
CA ILE A 219 5.04 -15.14 -1.26
C ILE A 219 5.82 -15.43 0.03
N LEU A 220 6.97 -16.10 -0.07
CA LEU A 220 7.82 -16.41 1.09
C LEU A 220 8.40 -15.14 1.73
N ILE A 221 8.80 -14.14 0.92
CA ILE A 221 9.20 -12.83 1.46
C ILE A 221 8.06 -12.23 2.29
N GLY A 222 6.83 -12.24 1.76
CA GLY A 222 5.67 -11.75 2.50
C GLY A 222 5.38 -12.55 3.77
N TYR A 223 5.57 -13.87 3.71
CA TYR A 223 5.38 -14.77 4.85
C TYR A 223 6.36 -14.45 5.97
N VAL A 224 7.65 -14.34 5.67
CA VAL A 224 8.69 -13.99 6.65
C VAL A 224 8.45 -12.60 7.24
N LEU A 225 8.03 -11.62 6.43
CA LEU A 225 7.79 -10.26 6.90
C LEU A 225 6.57 -10.16 7.84
N ILE A 226 5.53 -10.97 7.63
CA ILE A 226 4.31 -10.92 8.45
C ILE A 226 4.42 -11.85 9.67
N TYR A 227 4.78 -13.11 9.47
CA TYR A 227 4.84 -14.11 10.54
C TYR A 227 6.19 -14.16 11.25
N GLY A 228 7.23 -13.48 10.75
CA GLY A 228 8.56 -13.50 11.36
C GLY A 228 8.52 -13.11 12.84
N GLN A 229 7.82 -12.02 13.18
CA GLN A 229 7.70 -11.62 14.58
C GLN A 229 6.90 -12.61 15.44
N GLN A 230 5.86 -13.24 14.87
CA GLN A 230 5.02 -14.20 15.57
C GLN A 230 5.77 -15.49 15.89
N TYR A 231 6.62 -15.96 14.98
CA TYR A 231 7.47 -17.13 15.17
C TYR A 231 8.86 -16.80 15.73
N TYR A 232 9.05 -15.65 16.37
CA TYR A 232 10.33 -15.26 16.96
C TYR A 232 11.53 -15.29 15.98
N TRP A 233 11.26 -14.96 14.72
CA TRP A 233 12.22 -14.78 13.63
C TRP A 233 13.09 -16.02 13.40
N LEU A 234 14.41 -15.89 13.56
CA LEU A 234 15.39 -16.94 13.27
C LEU A 234 15.39 -18.08 14.30
N GLN A 235 14.59 -17.96 15.37
CA GLN A 235 14.43 -19.03 16.35
C GLN A 235 13.52 -20.16 15.84
N ASP A 236 12.66 -19.87 14.85
CA ASP A 236 11.78 -20.85 14.26
C ASP A 236 12.36 -21.45 12.96
N ASN A 237 12.36 -22.78 12.90
CA ASN A 237 12.91 -23.53 11.77
C ASN A 237 12.10 -23.31 10.47
N THR A 238 10.80 -22.99 10.56
CA THR A 238 9.95 -22.72 9.40
C THR A 238 10.33 -21.37 8.76
N ILE A 239 10.59 -20.35 9.57
CA ILE A 239 11.10 -19.05 9.09
C ILE A 239 12.50 -19.21 8.49
N VAL A 240 13.40 -19.93 9.15
CA VAL A 240 14.75 -20.19 8.61
C VAL A 240 14.68 -20.95 7.28
N GLY A 241 13.87 -22.00 7.19
CA GLY A 241 13.63 -22.75 5.95
C GLY A 241 13.05 -21.86 4.84
N SER A 242 12.13 -20.95 5.19
CA SER A 242 11.56 -19.98 4.25
C SER A 242 12.61 -19.01 3.73
N ILE A 243 13.52 -18.50 4.59
CA ILE A 243 14.63 -17.63 4.19
C ILE A 243 15.59 -18.35 3.25
N ILE A 244 15.95 -19.60 3.56
CA ILE A 244 16.81 -20.42 2.68
C ILE A 244 16.13 -20.62 1.32
N ALA A 245 14.84 -20.94 1.30
CA ALA A 245 14.07 -21.09 0.06
C ALA A 245 14.00 -19.78 -0.75
N ILE A 246 13.85 -18.62 -0.11
CA ILE A 246 13.91 -17.31 -0.77
C ILE A 246 15.27 -17.11 -1.45
N ILE A 247 16.38 -17.39 -0.75
CA ILE A 247 17.73 -17.26 -1.30
C ILE A 247 17.91 -18.20 -2.50
N LEU A 248 17.52 -19.47 -2.37
CA LEU A 248 17.62 -20.45 -3.45
C LEU A 248 16.80 -20.05 -4.68
N LEU A 249 15.52 -19.72 -4.50
CA LEU A 249 14.63 -19.30 -5.59
C LEU A 249 15.11 -18.00 -6.24
N GLY A 250 15.58 -17.05 -5.44
CA GLY A 250 16.13 -15.78 -5.92
C GLY A 250 17.40 -15.97 -6.74
N THR A 251 18.33 -16.79 -6.28
CA THR A 251 19.57 -17.10 -7.00
C THR A 251 19.26 -17.80 -8.33
N VAL A 252 18.39 -18.82 -8.32
CA VAL A 252 17.98 -19.52 -9.54
C VAL A 252 17.27 -18.56 -10.51
N PHE A 253 16.41 -17.68 -10.00
CA PHE A 253 15.73 -16.67 -10.81
C PHE A 253 16.73 -15.72 -11.48
N VAL A 254 17.69 -15.16 -10.73
CA VAL A 254 18.69 -14.22 -11.25
C VAL A 254 19.59 -14.89 -12.29
N ILE A 255 20.13 -16.07 -12.00
CA ILE A 255 20.95 -16.83 -12.97
C ILE A 255 20.17 -17.05 -14.27
N ARG A 256 18.89 -17.43 -14.16
CA ARG A 256 18.04 -17.63 -15.32
C ARG A 256 17.80 -16.35 -16.11
N GLN A 257 17.60 -15.20 -15.45
CA GLN A 257 17.45 -13.90 -16.13
C GLN A 257 18.70 -13.52 -16.92
N LEU A 258 19.89 -13.93 -16.49
CA LEU A 258 21.14 -13.64 -17.20
C LEU A 258 21.34 -14.51 -18.45
N VAL A 259 20.79 -15.73 -18.46
CA VAL A 259 21.00 -16.71 -19.54
C VAL A 259 19.92 -16.62 -20.62
N VAL A 260 18.68 -16.27 -20.25
CA VAL A 260 17.54 -16.33 -21.18
C VAL A 260 17.55 -15.15 -22.15
N LYS A 261 17.34 -15.45 -23.44
CA LYS A 261 17.33 -14.47 -24.55
C LYS A 261 16.30 -13.34 -24.39
N ARG A 262 15.21 -13.60 -23.68
CA ARG A 262 14.10 -12.65 -23.45
C ARG A 262 13.77 -12.65 -21.96
N PRO A 263 14.58 -11.97 -21.14
CA PRO A 263 14.43 -12.01 -19.70
C PRO A 263 13.11 -11.39 -19.27
N PHE A 264 12.57 -11.92 -18.18
CA PHE A 264 11.44 -11.40 -17.43
C PHE A 264 11.73 -10.00 -16.89
N ILE A 265 12.96 -9.78 -16.41
CA ILE A 265 13.48 -8.50 -15.92
C ILE A 265 14.87 -8.32 -16.53
N HIS A 266 15.03 -7.31 -17.38
CA HIS A 266 16.32 -6.94 -17.95
C HIS A 266 17.23 -6.37 -16.85
N GLN A 267 18.33 -7.06 -16.53
CA GLN A 267 19.25 -6.67 -15.45
C GLN A 267 20.02 -5.37 -15.76
N GLU A 268 20.07 -4.97 -17.03
CA GLU A 268 20.67 -3.70 -17.49
C GLU A 268 20.08 -2.47 -16.79
N VAL A 269 18.84 -2.54 -16.25
CA VAL A 269 18.26 -1.43 -15.48
C VAL A 269 19.11 -1.05 -14.27
N PHE A 270 19.79 -2.02 -13.64
CA PHE A 270 20.62 -1.79 -12.46
C PHE A 270 21.98 -1.16 -12.80
N GLN A 271 22.35 -1.03 -14.07
CA GLN A 271 23.57 -0.30 -14.45
C GLN A 271 23.42 1.21 -14.24
N SER A 272 22.18 1.72 -14.27
CA SER A 272 21.88 3.13 -14.04
C SER A 272 21.93 3.47 -12.54
N ARG A 273 22.91 4.30 -12.13
CA ARG A 273 23.01 4.80 -10.76
C ARG A 273 21.78 5.61 -10.34
N ALA A 274 21.21 6.37 -11.28
CA ALA A 274 19.97 7.12 -11.07
C ALA A 274 18.79 6.17 -10.79
N PHE A 275 18.71 5.05 -11.51
CA PHE A 275 17.68 4.04 -11.27
C PHE A 275 17.80 3.43 -9.87
N ILE A 276 18.99 2.99 -9.44
CA ILE A 276 19.22 2.44 -8.09
C ILE A 276 18.84 3.47 -7.02
N PHE A 277 19.26 4.72 -7.19
CA PHE A 277 18.93 5.79 -6.27
C PHE A 277 17.41 6.03 -6.19
N GLY A 278 16.72 6.03 -7.33
CA GLY A 278 15.27 6.14 -7.38
C GLY A 278 14.56 4.99 -6.64
N LEU A 279 15.04 3.75 -6.81
CA LEU A 279 14.53 2.60 -6.07
C LEU A 279 14.76 2.75 -4.55
N PHE A 280 15.94 3.23 -4.14
CA PHE A 280 16.23 3.50 -2.73
C PHE A 280 15.26 4.54 -2.14
N LEU A 281 15.04 5.66 -2.84
CA LEU A 281 14.06 6.67 -2.42
C LEU A 281 12.64 6.10 -2.35
N LEU A 282 12.25 5.26 -3.32
CA LEU A 282 10.93 4.63 -3.33
C LEU A 282 10.75 3.68 -2.14
N GLY A 283 11.76 2.88 -1.82
CA GLY A 283 11.76 2.01 -0.65
C GLY A 283 11.62 2.82 0.64
N MET A 284 12.45 3.85 0.82
CA MET A 284 12.38 4.73 2.00
C MET A 284 11.03 5.45 2.10
N LEU A 285 10.47 5.93 0.99
CA LEU A 285 9.13 6.50 0.96
C LEU A 285 8.08 5.51 1.49
N TYR A 286 8.11 4.24 1.05
CA TYR A 286 7.16 3.23 1.53
C TYR A 286 7.38 2.85 3.01
N LEU A 287 8.63 2.84 3.47
CA LEU A 287 8.96 2.62 4.88
C LEU A 287 8.39 3.74 5.77
N ILE A 288 8.69 4.99 5.42
CA ILE A 288 8.23 6.20 6.12
C ILE A 288 6.71 6.34 5.99
N ARG A 289 6.11 5.98 4.85
CA ARG A 289 4.65 6.05 4.66
C ARG A 289 3.93 4.95 5.43
N GLY A 290 4.55 3.79 5.60
CA GLY A 290 3.95 2.66 6.30
C GLY A 290 3.88 2.85 7.82
N SER A 291 4.74 3.70 8.42
CA SER A 291 4.61 4.14 9.82
C SER A 291 3.24 4.74 10.13
N PHE A 292 2.54 5.29 9.12
CA PHE A 292 1.19 5.82 9.25
C PHE A 292 0.18 4.80 9.79
N ASN A 293 0.41 3.51 9.54
CA ASN A 293 -0.43 2.45 10.11
C ASN A 293 -0.38 2.45 11.65
N LEU A 294 0.72 2.92 12.25
CA LEU A 294 0.83 3.10 13.70
C LEU A 294 -0.08 4.24 14.19
N THR A 295 -0.21 5.35 13.45
CA THR A 295 -1.19 6.41 13.76
C THR A 295 -2.61 5.87 13.68
N ILE A 296 -2.94 5.07 12.65
CA ILE A 296 -4.26 4.43 12.54
C ILE A 296 -4.51 3.51 13.73
N ASN A 297 -3.52 2.70 14.12
CA ASN A 297 -3.61 1.81 15.27
C ASN A 297 -3.79 2.61 16.58
N PHE A 298 -3.07 3.71 16.76
CA PHE A 298 -3.23 4.63 17.90
C PHE A 298 -4.67 5.15 18.02
N PHE A 299 -5.26 5.63 16.92
CA PHE A 299 -6.65 6.11 16.93
C PHE A 299 -7.64 5.02 17.34
N SER A 300 -7.46 3.80 16.85
CA SER A 300 -8.35 2.68 17.17
C SER A 300 -8.13 2.13 18.58
N VAL A 301 -6.89 1.86 18.99
CA VAL A 301 -6.57 1.12 20.22
C VAL A 301 -6.45 2.03 21.44
N VAL A 302 -5.86 3.23 21.28
CA VAL A 302 -5.57 4.13 22.41
C VAL A 302 -6.67 5.15 22.63
N LEU A 303 -7.14 5.78 21.56
CA LEU A 303 -8.26 6.73 21.62
C LEU A 303 -9.62 6.02 21.61
N GLY A 304 -9.68 4.75 21.19
CA GLY A 304 -10.93 3.99 21.16
C GLY A 304 -11.94 4.53 20.15
N MET A 305 -11.47 5.17 19.08
CA MET A 305 -12.35 5.72 18.05
C MET A 305 -13.09 4.58 17.34
N ASP A 306 -14.39 4.74 17.17
CA ASP A 306 -15.19 3.89 16.30
C ASP A 306 -14.74 4.02 14.84
N PRO A 307 -15.00 2.99 14.00
CA PRO A 307 -14.54 2.97 12.61
C PRO A 307 -15.00 4.18 11.80
N ILE A 308 -16.25 4.62 11.96
CA ILE A 308 -16.82 5.74 11.22
C ILE A 308 -16.03 7.03 11.50
N ASN A 309 -15.89 7.40 12.77
CA ASN A 309 -15.16 8.60 13.16
C ASN A 309 -13.67 8.55 12.75
N LEU A 310 -13.04 7.37 12.84
CA LEU A 310 -11.65 7.21 12.39
C LEU A 310 -11.52 7.48 10.89
N TYR A 311 -12.43 6.95 10.07
CA TYR A 311 -12.32 7.11 8.61
C TYR A 311 -12.80 8.46 8.12
N GLU A 312 -13.70 9.14 8.82
CA GLU A 312 -13.97 10.57 8.61
C GLU A 312 -12.70 11.39 8.82
N LEU A 313 -11.92 11.08 9.85
CA LEU A 313 -10.63 11.73 10.10
C LEU A 313 -9.61 11.44 8.97
N LEU A 314 -9.67 10.27 8.32
CA LEU A 314 -8.84 9.97 7.15
C LEU A 314 -9.22 10.77 5.89
N LEU A 315 -10.36 11.47 5.86
CA LEU A 315 -10.68 12.39 4.76
C LEU A 315 -9.65 13.51 4.65
N TYR A 316 -9.14 14.04 5.77
CA TYR A 316 -8.08 15.03 5.77
C TYR A 316 -6.81 14.50 5.11
N ASN A 317 -6.51 13.22 5.32
CA ASN A 317 -5.39 12.55 4.67
C ASN A 317 -5.60 12.44 3.15
N ILE A 318 -6.79 12.03 2.71
CA ILE A 318 -7.16 11.95 1.29
C ILE A 318 -7.04 13.33 0.62
N LEU A 319 -7.58 14.37 1.25
CA LEU A 319 -7.46 15.75 0.77
C LEU A 319 -6.00 16.19 0.65
N GLY A 320 -5.17 15.85 1.65
CA GLY A 320 -3.73 16.03 1.60
C GLY A 320 -3.10 15.33 0.40
N ILE A 321 -3.37 14.04 0.19
CA ILE A 321 -2.84 13.26 -0.95
C ILE A 321 -3.19 13.92 -2.28
N ILE A 322 -4.45 14.31 -2.47
CA ILE A 322 -4.91 14.95 -3.70
C ILE A 322 -4.19 16.29 -3.88
N ALA A 323 -4.11 17.12 -2.84
CA ALA A 323 -3.41 18.40 -2.89
C ALA A 323 -1.91 18.23 -3.24
N GLY A 324 -1.23 17.30 -2.56
CA GLY A 324 0.18 16.99 -2.80
C GLY A 324 0.46 16.49 -4.21
N ALA A 325 -0.38 15.58 -4.72
CA ALA A 325 -0.27 15.05 -6.07
C ALA A 325 -0.51 16.13 -7.14
N VAL A 326 -1.51 17.00 -6.95
CA VAL A 326 -1.79 18.12 -7.86
C VAL A 326 -0.64 19.14 -7.86
N ILE A 327 -0.13 19.50 -6.68
CA ILE A 327 1.00 20.44 -6.55
C ILE A 327 2.23 19.86 -7.22
N SER A 328 2.56 18.60 -6.93
CA SER A 328 3.70 17.90 -7.52
C SER A 328 3.60 17.79 -9.03
N GLY A 329 2.44 17.37 -9.56
CA GLY A 329 2.19 17.34 -11.00
C GLY A 329 2.41 18.70 -11.65
N ARG A 330 1.89 19.79 -11.05
CA ARG A 330 2.12 21.16 -11.54
C ARG A 330 3.59 21.59 -11.49
N LEU A 331 4.35 21.18 -10.47
CA LEU A 331 5.78 21.52 -10.36
C LEU A 331 6.62 20.77 -11.39
N VAL A 332 6.28 19.50 -11.67
CA VAL A 332 6.89 18.71 -12.74
C VAL A 332 6.61 19.35 -14.11
N VAL A 333 5.34 19.68 -14.39
CA VAL A 333 4.92 20.40 -15.61
C VAL A 333 5.70 21.71 -15.79
N LYS A 334 5.91 22.46 -14.70
CA LYS A 334 6.69 23.70 -14.68
C LYS A 334 8.21 23.49 -14.74
N LYS A 335 8.67 22.26 -15.00
CA LYS A 335 10.10 21.90 -15.11
C LYS A 335 10.93 22.33 -13.89
N ARG A 336 10.33 22.30 -12.70
CA ARG A 336 11.07 22.58 -11.46
C ARG A 336 12.04 21.42 -11.16
N PRO A 337 13.22 21.69 -10.58
CA PRO A 337 14.16 20.64 -10.21
C PRO A 337 13.49 19.59 -9.31
N ILE A 338 13.69 18.32 -9.61
CA ILE A 338 13.02 17.25 -8.88
C ILE A 338 13.43 17.19 -7.40
N GLN A 339 14.68 17.59 -7.12
CA GLN A 339 15.22 17.71 -5.78
C GLN A 339 14.33 18.59 -4.89
N PHE A 340 13.86 19.73 -5.42
CA PHE A 340 13.00 20.66 -4.68
C PHE A 340 11.67 20.00 -4.30
N ILE A 341 11.07 19.25 -5.24
CA ILE A 341 9.80 18.55 -5.00
C ILE A 341 9.98 17.47 -3.93
N TRP A 342 11.08 16.73 -3.98
CA TRP A 342 11.40 15.72 -2.98
C TRP A 342 11.66 16.29 -1.60
N LEU A 343 12.48 17.34 -1.49
CA LEU A 343 12.77 17.97 -0.20
C LEU A 343 11.51 18.55 0.44
N ALA A 344 10.65 19.21 -0.34
CA ALA A 344 9.37 19.70 0.15
C ALA A 344 8.45 18.56 0.60
N GLY A 345 8.35 17.48 -0.16
CA GLY A 345 7.55 16.31 0.21
C GLY A 345 8.04 15.62 1.51
N PHE A 346 9.35 15.42 1.64
CA PHE A 346 9.93 14.84 2.86
C PHE A 346 9.85 15.79 4.05
N LEU A 347 9.95 17.11 3.85
CA LEU A 347 9.72 18.09 4.90
C LEU A 347 8.28 18.00 5.44
N LEU A 348 7.27 17.85 4.59
CA LEU A 348 5.88 17.66 5.02
C LEU A 348 5.71 16.37 5.84
N LEU A 349 6.36 15.28 5.41
CA LEU A 349 6.37 14.04 6.18
C LEU A 349 7.10 14.21 7.52
N LEU A 350 8.20 14.97 7.57
CA LEU A 350 8.91 15.28 8.80
C LEU A 350 8.03 16.07 9.77
N LEU A 351 7.32 17.08 9.28
CA LEU A 351 6.38 17.88 10.08
C LEU A 351 5.21 17.03 10.60
N PHE A 352 4.71 16.09 9.80
CA PHE A 352 3.72 15.11 10.28
C PHE A 352 4.27 14.24 11.41
N HIS A 353 5.42 13.61 11.23
CA HIS A 353 5.98 12.72 12.27
C HIS A 353 6.37 13.50 13.53
N GLY A 354 6.97 14.68 13.38
CA GLY A 354 7.33 15.56 14.48
C GLY A 354 6.12 16.09 15.24
N SER A 355 5.03 16.46 14.56
CA SER A 355 3.79 16.85 15.24
C SER A 355 3.12 15.68 15.96
N MET A 356 3.04 14.51 15.30
CA MET A 356 2.47 13.31 15.93
C MET A 356 3.25 12.85 17.17
N TYR A 357 4.58 13.02 17.20
CA TYR A 357 5.39 12.74 18.39
C TYR A 357 4.85 13.46 19.64
N PHE A 358 4.42 14.73 19.51
CA PHE A 358 3.84 15.49 20.60
C PHE A 358 2.34 15.22 20.82
N LEU A 359 1.65 14.67 19.82
CA LEU A 359 0.21 14.40 19.87
C LEU A 359 -0.14 12.96 20.26
N PHE A 360 0.85 12.08 20.46
CA PHE A 360 0.64 10.77 21.07
C PHE A 360 0.32 10.90 22.57
N THR A 361 -0.92 11.26 22.86
CA THR A 361 -1.48 11.40 24.20
C THR A 361 -2.80 10.62 24.33
N SER A 362 -3.24 10.35 25.56
CA SER A 362 -4.47 9.60 25.84
C SER A 362 -5.76 10.41 25.67
N GLU A 363 -5.65 11.75 25.61
CA GLU A 363 -6.77 12.68 25.51
C GLU A 363 -6.46 13.71 24.43
N ALA A 364 -7.14 13.62 23.28
CA ALA A 364 -6.97 14.54 22.18
C ALA A 364 -8.28 14.73 21.43
N ASP A 365 -8.60 15.98 21.10
CA ASP A 365 -9.74 16.28 20.24
C ASP A 365 -9.43 15.87 18.79
N MET A 366 -10.44 15.32 18.09
CA MET A 366 -10.30 14.81 16.73
C MET A 366 -9.79 15.88 15.76
N ARG A 367 -10.22 17.14 15.94
CA ARG A 367 -9.82 18.26 15.07
C ARG A 367 -8.33 18.55 15.15
N THR A 368 -7.67 18.22 16.27
CA THR A 368 -6.22 18.39 16.47
C THR A 368 -5.41 17.61 15.45
N PHE A 369 -5.93 16.47 14.96
CA PHE A 369 -5.23 15.61 14.02
C PHE A 369 -5.43 15.98 12.55
N ALA A 370 -6.38 16.88 12.23
CA ALA A 370 -6.69 17.25 10.85
C ALA A 370 -5.45 17.79 10.10
N ILE A 371 -4.69 18.69 10.72
CA ILE A 371 -3.48 19.29 10.12
C ILE A 371 -2.37 18.24 9.92
N PRO A 372 -1.94 17.49 10.96
CA PRO A 372 -0.95 16.42 10.78
C PRO A 372 -1.33 15.43 9.67
N LEU A 373 -2.58 14.98 9.62
CA LEU A 373 -3.03 14.01 8.61
C LEU A 373 -3.02 14.58 7.19
N MET A 374 -3.36 15.85 7.05
CA MET A 374 -3.26 16.55 5.77
C MET A 374 -1.80 16.72 5.33
N LEU A 375 -0.88 17.03 6.26
CA LEU A 375 0.57 17.09 5.98
C LEU A 375 1.11 15.71 5.55
N GLN A 376 0.69 14.65 6.23
CA GLN A 376 1.05 13.27 5.89
C GLN A 376 0.64 12.94 4.45
N GLY A 377 -0.62 13.22 4.13
CA GLY A 377 -1.17 12.96 2.81
C GLY A 377 -0.47 13.78 1.74
N MET A 378 -0.28 15.08 1.99
CA MET A 378 0.37 15.99 1.06
C MET A 378 1.82 15.61 0.79
N GLY A 379 2.58 15.25 1.82
CA GLY A 379 3.94 14.73 1.66
C GLY A 379 3.99 13.47 0.80
N ALA A 380 3.13 12.48 1.10
CA ALA A 380 3.08 11.22 0.34
C ALA A 380 2.67 11.43 -1.12
N GLY A 381 1.61 12.22 -1.36
CA GLY A 381 1.10 12.55 -2.70
C GLY A 381 2.12 13.35 -3.52
N MET A 382 2.89 14.21 -2.86
CA MET A 382 3.91 15.02 -3.51
C MET A 382 5.14 14.20 -3.96
N LEU A 383 5.46 13.12 -3.24
CA LEU A 383 6.65 12.28 -3.46
C LEU A 383 6.44 11.13 -4.45
N LEU A 384 5.32 10.40 -4.36
CA LEU A 384 5.20 9.12 -5.07
C LEU A 384 5.32 9.28 -6.59
N THR A 385 4.63 10.26 -7.17
CA THR A 385 4.60 10.44 -8.62
C THR A 385 5.97 10.82 -9.19
N PRO A 386 6.67 11.87 -8.69
CA PRO A 386 7.99 12.21 -9.20
C PRO A 386 9.04 11.12 -8.99
N VAL A 387 9.02 10.41 -7.85
CA VAL A 387 9.96 9.30 -7.61
C VAL A 387 9.78 8.21 -8.66
N VAL A 388 8.53 7.83 -8.96
CA VAL A 388 8.28 6.79 -9.98
C VAL A 388 8.61 7.30 -11.38
N LEU A 389 8.29 8.55 -11.72
CA LEU A 389 8.68 9.13 -13.00
C LEU A 389 10.21 9.16 -13.16
N PHE A 390 10.95 9.50 -12.11
CA PHE A 390 12.41 9.49 -12.11
C PHE A 390 12.99 8.10 -12.35
N ILE A 391 12.44 7.07 -11.71
CA ILE A 391 12.85 5.67 -11.92
C ILE A 391 12.66 5.28 -13.38
N ILE A 392 11.49 5.57 -13.95
CA ILE A 392 11.16 5.22 -15.34
C ILE A 392 12.05 6.01 -16.31
N SER A 393 12.33 7.28 -16.02
CA SER A 393 13.19 8.13 -16.87
C SER A 393 14.68 7.83 -16.77
N SER A 394 15.08 7.03 -15.78
CA SER A 394 16.48 6.68 -15.55
C SER A 394 16.97 5.51 -16.41
N VAL A 395 16.10 4.92 -17.23
CA VAL A 395 16.41 3.77 -18.09
C VAL A 395 15.90 3.97 -19.52
N PRO A 396 16.52 3.33 -20.53
CA PRO A 396 16.02 3.36 -21.90
C PRO A 396 14.60 2.80 -22.04
N GLU A 397 13.84 3.33 -23.01
CA GLU A 397 12.45 2.93 -23.30
C GLU A 397 12.29 1.42 -23.51
N ALA A 398 13.28 0.77 -24.13
CA ALA A 398 13.29 -0.67 -24.40
C ALA A 398 13.16 -1.53 -23.12
N ILE A 399 13.73 -1.08 -22.00
CA ILE A 399 13.77 -1.80 -20.73
C ILE A 399 12.92 -1.15 -19.62
N SER A 400 12.19 -0.09 -19.94
CA SER A 400 11.30 0.66 -19.04
C SER A 400 10.24 -0.22 -18.33
N GLN A 401 9.76 -1.27 -19.00
CA GLN A 401 8.86 -2.24 -18.36
C GLN A 401 9.55 -3.00 -17.21
N SER A 402 10.83 -3.35 -17.36
CA SER A 402 11.61 -3.99 -16.29
C SER A 402 11.80 -3.03 -15.12
N ALA A 403 12.06 -1.74 -15.39
CA ALA A 403 12.14 -0.71 -14.36
C ALA A 403 10.83 -0.56 -13.58
N SER A 404 9.69 -0.57 -14.27
CA SER A 404 8.37 -0.54 -13.63
C SER A 404 8.14 -1.78 -12.75
N ALA A 405 8.46 -2.97 -13.25
CA ALA A 405 8.32 -4.23 -12.50
C ALA A 405 9.18 -4.26 -11.23
N VAL A 406 10.45 -3.85 -11.32
CA VAL A 406 11.34 -3.72 -10.16
C VAL A 406 10.81 -2.64 -9.21
N GLY A 407 10.25 -1.55 -9.72
CA GLY A 407 9.57 -0.55 -8.90
C GLY A 407 8.37 -1.12 -8.14
N VAL A 408 7.55 -1.99 -8.74
CA VAL A 408 6.46 -2.69 -8.03
C VAL A 408 7.03 -3.62 -6.96
N PHE A 409 8.09 -4.36 -7.26
CA PHE A 409 8.79 -5.22 -6.30
C PHE A 409 9.29 -4.46 -5.08
N ILE A 410 9.98 -3.32 -5.28
CA ILE A 410 10.46 -2.50 -4.17
C ILE A 410 9.31 -1.99 -3.31
N ARG A 411 8.21 -1.53 -3.92
CA ARG A 411 7.03 -1.11 -3.17
C ARG A 411 6.42 -2.24 -2.35
N TYR A 412 6.29 -3.43 -2.94
CA TYR A 412 5.82 -4.63 -2.25
C TYR A 412 6.69 -4.97 -1.04
N THR A 413 8.00 -5.09 -1.24
CA THR A 413 8.96 -5.48 -0.20
C THR A 413 9.01 -4.46 0.92
N PHE A 414 9.06 -3.15 0.60
CA PHE A 414 9.13 -2.10 1.62
C PHE A 414 7.78 -1.86 2.32
N PHE A 415 6.65 -2.13 1.66
CA PHE A 415 5.34 -2.16 2.30
C PHE A 415 5.28 -3.26 3.38
N GLY A 416 5.72 -4.48 3.04
CA GLY A 416 5.82 -5.58 4.00
C GLY A 416 6.85 -5.31 5.11
N LEU A 417 8.03 -4.78 4.75
CA LEU A 417 9.10 -4.46 5.69
C LEU A 417 8.68 -3.40 6.71
N SER A 418 7.96 -2.37 6.27
CA SER A 418 7.42 -1.36 7.20
C SER A 418 6.52 -2.00 8.24
N THR A 419 5.61 -2.88 7.82
CA THR A 419 4.71 -3.62 8.72
C THR A 419 5.50 -4.52 9.68
N ALA A 420 6.51 -5.23 9.18
CA ALA A 420 7.37 -6.09 9.98
C ALA A 420 8.15 -5.30 11.05
N LEU A 421 8.69 -4.14 10.69
CA LEU A 421 9.40 -3.25 11.61
C LEU A 421 8.47 -2.70 12.69
N ILE A 422 7.26 -2.27 12.31
CA ILE A 422 6.23 -1.82 13.28
C ILE A 422 5.94 -2.94 14.29
N ASN A 423 5.69 -4.16 13.83
CA ASN A 423 5.42 -5.30 14.71
C ASN A 423 6.60 -5.62 15.64
N TYR A 424 7.82 -5.61 15.10
CA TYR A 424 9.04 -5.84 15.88
C TYR A 424 9.25 -4.77 16.96
N PHE A 425 9.23 -3.50 16.57
CA PHE A 425 9.45 -2.39 17.50
C PHE A 425 8.30 -2.24 18.49
N SER A 426 7.07 -2.57 18.09
CA SER A 426 5.91 -2.58 19.00
C SER A 426 6.16 -3.53 20.15
N LEU A 427 6.53 -4.79 19.88
CA LEU A 427 6.82 -5.74 20.95
C LEU A 427 8.05 -5.34 21.76
N TYR A 428 9.13 -4.95 21.09
CA TYR A 428 10.40 -4.59 21.72
C TYR A 428 10.26 -3.42 22.70
N PHE A 429 9.73 -2.29 22.24
CA PHE A 429 9.56 -1.10 23.07
C PHE A 429 8.45 -1.27 24.10
N SER A 430 7.32 -1.92 23.75
CA SER A 430 6.26 -2.16 24.74
C SER A 430 6.75 -3.02 25.90
N LYS A 431 7.59 -4.03 25.64
CA LYS A 431 8.23 -4.82 26.70
C LYS A 431 9.15 -3.97 27.58
N ILE A 432 10.04 -3.16 26.97
CA ILE A 432 10.96 -2.29 27.71
C ILE A 432 10.21 -1.28 28.59
N HIS A 433 9.21 -0.60 28.02
CA HIS A 433 8.45 0.42 28.75
C HIS A 433 7.57 -0.19 29.82
N SER A 434 6.97 -1.37 29.59
CA SER A 434 6.20 -2.09 30.61
C SER A 434 7.09 -2.53 31.78
N MET A 435 8.28 -3.09 31.51
CA MET A 435 9.23 -3.48 32.57
C MET A 435 9.71 -2.27 33.37
N ARG A 436 10.11 -1.18 32.71
CA ARG A 436 10.53 0.06 33.38
C ARG A 436 9.41 0.66 34.24
N MET A 437 8.16 0.59 33.77
CA MET A 437 7.01 1.06 34.53
C MET A 437 6.77 0.16 35.75
N SER A 438 6.81 -1.16 35.59
CA SER A 438 6.67 -2.13 36.67
C SER A 438 7.76 -1.95 37.74
N ASP A 439 9.01 -1.76 37.34
CA ASP A 439 10.14 -1.53 38.27
C ASP A 439 9.98 -0.24 39.06
N ARG A 440 9.50 0.84 38.43
CA ARG A 440 9.24 2.12 39.11
C ARG A 440 8.07 2.01 40.09
N ILE A 441 7.01 1.31 39.69
CA ILE A 441 5.85 1.03 40.54
C ILE A 441 6.26 0.20 41.76
N SER A 442 7.09 -0.83 41.58
CA SER A 442 7.54 -1.71 42.67
C SER A 442 8.51 -1.03 43.66
N ARG A 443 9.22 0.02 43.24
CA ARG A 443 10.23 0.72 44.06
C ARG A 443 9.72 2.00 44.73
N ALA A 444 8.58 2.54 44.30
CA ALA A 444 8.01 3.80 44.77
C ALA A 444 6.59 3.58 45.34
N ASP A 445 6.49 2.76 46.38
CA ASP A 445 5.19 2.36 46.94
C ASP A 445 4.62 3.41 47.88
N ASN A 446 3.94 4.42 47.31
CA ASN A 446 2.98 5.28 48.01
C ASN A 446 1.72 5.60 47.17
N GLY A 447 1.63 5.14 45.91
CA GLY A 447 0.50 5.47 45.04
C GLY A 447 -0.11 4.31 44.26
N LEU A 448 0.53 3.13 44.27
CA LEU A 448 0.01 1.94 43.59
C LEU A 448 -1.23 1.38 44.29
N GLN A 449 -1.11 1.16 45.61
CA GLN A 449 -2.21 0.69 46.45
C GLN A 449 -3.41 1.64 46.36
N ASP A 450 -3.17 2.95 46.45
CA ASP A 450 -4.21 3.96 46.30
C ASP A 450 -4.91 3.91 44.93
N ARG A 451 -4.16 3.69 43.85
CA ARG A 451 -4.71 3.57 42.48
C ARG A 451 -5.56 2.30 42.33
N ILE A 452 -5.10 1.18 42.88
CA ILE A 452 -5.84 -0.10 42.85
C ILE A 452 -7.12 0.03 43.68
N GLN A 453 -7.04 0.63 44.87
CA GLN A 453 -8.21 0.90 45.71
C GLN A 453 -9.20 1.83 45.02
N LEU A 454 -8.73 2.85 44.29
CA LEU A 454 -9.59 3.74 43.51
C LEU A 454 -10.33 3.01 42.39
N TYR A 455 -9.65 2.13 41.64
CA TYR A 455 -10.32 1.27 40.65
C TYR A 455 -11.31 0.30 41.29
N GLN A 456 -10.93 -0.33 42.40
CA GLN A 456 -11.78 -1.25 43.13
C GLN A 456 -13.04 -0.56 43.65
N HIS A 457 -12.92 0.62 44.26
CA HIS A 457 -14.05 1.40 44.75
C HIS A 457 -14.96 1.86 43.59
N SER A 458 -14.38 2.27 42.45
CA SER A 458 -15.15 2.61 41.24
C SER A 458 -15.96 1.42 40.69
N LEU A 459 -15.39 0.22 40.72
CA LEU A 459 -16.07 -1.02 40.31
C LEU A 459 -17.15 -1.44 41.32
N GLN A 460 -16.87 -1.34 42.61
CA GLN A 460 -17.84 -1.61 43.69
C GLN A 460 -19.02 -0.63 43.64
N ALA A 461 -18.76 0.66 43.36
CA ALA A 461 -19.80 1.67 43.16
C ALA A 461 -20.73 1.36 41.97
N ARG A 462 -20.28 0.49 41.03
CA ARG A 462 -21.09 -0.03 39.92
C ARG A 462 -21.75 -1.38 40.23
N GLY A 463 -21.75 -1.81 41.50
CA GLY A 463 -22.45 -3.02 41.98
C GLY A 463 -21.65 -4.31 41.90
N MET A 464 -20.34 -4.25 41.67
CA MET A 464 -19.49 -5.44 41.56
C MET A 464 -19.09 -5.99 42.94
N PRO A 465 -19.12 -7.33 43.16
CA PRO A 465 -18.66 -7.93 44.40
C PRO A 465 -17.19 -7.62 44.70
N PRO A 466 -16.79 -7.48 45.98
CA PRO A 466 -15.44 -7.05 46.36
C PRO A 466 -14.31 -7.89 45.76
N ASP A 467 -14.45 -9.22 45.73
CA ASP A 467 -13.43 -10.13 45.22
C ASP A 467 -13.26 -10.01 43.70
N GLN A 468 -14.35 -9.82 42.96
CA GLN A 468 -14.31 -9.59 41.51
C GLN A 468 -13.76 -8.19 41.19
N ALA A 469 -14.14 -7.18 41.97
CA ALA A 469 -13.67 -5.82 41.81
C ALA A 469 -12.16 -5.71 42.04
N ALA A 470 -11.60 -6.42 43.02
CA ALA A 470 -10.16 -6.46 43.27
C ALA A 470 -9.39 -7.05 42.08
N LYS A 471 -9.84 -8.19 41.53
CA LYS A 471 -9.22 -8.84 40.37
C LYS A 471 -9.33 -8.01 39.09
N LEU A 472 -10.43 -7.28 38.90
CA LEU A 472 -10.60 -6.40 37.75
C LEU A 472 -9.84 -5.08 37.90
N ALA A 473 -9.66 -4.58 39.12
CA ALA A 473 -8.84 -3.39 39.39
C ALA A 473 -7.38 -3.60 38.96
N THR A 474 -6.78 -4.76 39.22
CA THR A 474 -5.44 -5.08 38.73
C THR A 474 -5.40 -5.19 37.20
N GLY A 475 -6.42 -5.78 36.58
CA GLY A 475 -6.53 -5.82 35.12
C GLY A 475 -6.69 -4.44 34.46
N LEU A 476 -7.36 -3.49 35.12
CA LEU A 476 -7.46 -2.10 34.67
C LEU A 476 -6.11 -1.37 34.77
N LEU A 477 -5.33 -1.67 35.81
CA LEU A 477 -3.96 -1.16 35.94
C LEU A 477 -3.08 -1.69 34.80
N ASP A 478 -3.13 -3.00 34.51
CA ASP A 478 -2.37 -3.59 33.41
C ASP A 478 -2.73 -2.95 32.07
N LYS A 479 -4.04 -2.75 31.80
CA LYS A 479 -4.49 -2.03 30.60
C LYS A 479 -3.95 -0.60 30.54
N ALA A 480 -3.91 0.11 31.67
CA ALA A 480 -3.34 1.45 31.73
C ALA A 480 -1.83 1.46 31.45
N ILE A 481 -1.08 0.49 31.99
CA ILE A 481 0.35 0.32 31.72
C ILE A 481 0.57 0.01 30.23
N GLN A 482 -0.20 -0.91 29.64
CA GLN A 482 -0.10 -1.23 28.21
C GLN A 482 -0.42 -0.02 27.33
N LYS A 483 -1.45 0.77 27.67
CA LYS A 483 -1.77 2.02 26.95
C LYS A 483 -0.59 3.01 26.99
N GLN A 484 0.06 3.18 28.14
CA GLN A 484 1.22 4.06 28.28
C GLN A 484 2.47 3.51 27.57
N ALA A 485 2.70 2.20 27.64
CA ALA A 485 3.79 1.54 26.93
C ALA A 485 3.66 1.69 25.41
N PHE A 486 2.44 1.55 24.88
CA PHE A 486 2.13 1.80 23.48
C PHE A 486 2.42 3.25 23.07
N LEU A 487 1.97 4.23 23.87
CA LEU A 487 2.23 5.65 23.58
C LEU A 487 3.73 5.93 23.49
N LYS A 488 4.51 5.44 24.44
CA LYS A 488 5.97 5.60 24.43
C LYS A 488 6.64 4.90 23.26
N TYR A 489 6.20 3.69 22.93
CA TYR A 489 6.62 3.01 21.71
C TYR A 489 6.35 3.86 20.46
N ALA A 490 5.15 4.43 20.34
CA ALA A 490 4.77 5.22 19.17
C ALA A 490 5.62 6.50 19.04
N MET A 491 5.91 7.16 20.16
CA MET A 491 6.84 8.29 20.23
C MET A 491 8.26 7.88 19.76
N ASP A 492 8.84 6.84 20.36
CA ASP A 492 10.20 6.37 20.04
C ASP A 492 10.32 5.97 18.56
N TYR A 493 9.30 5.28 18.02
CA TYR A 493 9.28 4.88 16.62
C TYR A 493 9.19 6.10 15.67
N TYR A 494 8.36 7.09 16.00
CA TYR A 494 8.24 8.31 15.19
C TYR A 494 9.49 9.18 15.25
N GLU A 495 10.20 9.19 16.38
CA GLU A 495 11.51 9.82 16.50
C GLU A 495 12.53 9.18 15.56
N ILE A 496 12.62 7.84 15.54
CA ILE A 496 13.48 7.11 14.60
C ILE A 496 13.14 7.46 13.15
N VAL A 497 11.85 7.51 12.81
CA VAL A 497 11.41 7.89 11.45
C VAL A 497 11.79 9.33 11.10
N CYS A 498 11.68 10.28 12.05
CA CYS A 498 12.16 11.66 11.86
C CYS A 498 13.66 11.71 11.55
N ILE A 499 14.48 10.95 12.29
CA ILE A 499 15.93 10.87 12.07
C ILE A 499 16.23 10.30 10.67
N VAL A 500 15.51 9.24 10.26
CA VAL A 500 15.62 8.66 8.91
C VAL A 500 15.26 9.68 7.83
N ILE A 501 14.16 10.44 8.01
CA ILE A 501 13.76 11.49 7.06
C ILE A 501 14.84 12.58 6.97
N LEU A 502 15.38 13.05 8.08
CA LEU A 502 16.46 14.05 8.10
C LEU A 502 17.71 13.55 7.37
N GLY A 503 18.14 12.31 7.65
CA GLY A 503 19.26 11.68 6.96
C GLY A 503 19.00 11.54 5.45
N LEU A 504 17.78 11.20 5.06
CA LEU A 504 17.38 11.10 3.66
C LEU A 504 17.37 12.47 2.96
N MET A 505 16.88 13.51 3.62
CA MET A 505 16.91 14.88 3.10
C MET A 505 18.35 15.37 2.91
N LEU A 506 19.24 15.13 3.88
CA LEU A 506 20.67 15.44 3.75
C LEU A 506 21.30 14.70 2.57
N LEU A 507 21.01 13.41 2.41
CA LEU A 507 21.48 12.59 1.29
C LEU A 507 20.97 13.11 -0.06
N ILE A 508 19.71 13.56 -0.15
CA ILE A 508 19.16 14.21 -1.35
C ILE A 508 19.87 15.53 -1.64
N ILE A 509 20.16 16.34 -0.62
CA ILE A 509 20.88 17.62 -0.77
C ILE A 509 22.30 17.38 -1.29
N MET A 510 22.99 16.39 -0.74
CA MET A 510 24.38 16.05 -1.06
C MET A 510 24.54 15.35 -2.42
N ALA A 511 23.47 14.95 -3.10
CA ALA A 511 23.54 14.24 -4.37
C ALA A 511 23.59 15.24 -5.57
N PRO A 512 24.79 15.54 -6.13
CA PRO A 512 24.95 16.61 -7.11
C PRO A 512 24.24 16.36 -8.44
N PHE A 513 24.08 15.09 -8.83
CA PHE A 513 23.40 14.71 -10.08
C PHE A 513 21.89 15.05 -10.05
N ILE A 514 21.28 15.19 -8.87
CA ILE A 514 19.84 15.41 -8.70
C ILE A 514 19.49 16.89 -8.74
N ASN A 515 20.39 17.76 -8.26
CA ASN A 515 20.15 19.19 -8.09
C ASN A 515 19.78 19.89 -9.40
N ARG A 516 20.26 19.38 -10.54
CA ARG A 516 19.92 19.90 -11.88
C ARG A 516 18.98 18.99 -12.67
N THR A 517 18.56 17.85 -12.13
CA THR A 517 17.68 16.92 -12.85
C THR A 517 16.28 17.53 -13.00
N ILE A 518 15.91 17.76 -14.25
CA ILE A 518 14.56 18.11 -14.68
C ILE A 518 14.04 16.90 -15.45
N ILE A 519 12.83 16.44 -15.13
CA ILE A 519 12.19 15.41 -15.95
C ILE A 519 11.55 16.12 -17.15
N ASP A 520 12.05 15.84 -18.36
CA ASP A 520 11.38 16.21 -19.59
C ASP A 520 10.43 15.08 -20.01
N VAL A 521 9.15 15.39 -20.01
CA VAL A 521 8.08 14.42 -20.26
C VAL A 521 7.54 14.53 -21.69
N LYS A 522 8.15 15.39 -22.52
CA LYS A 522 7.77 15.62 -23.92
C LYS A 522 8.15 14.47 -24.85
N ALA A 523 9.15 13.67 -24.48
CA ALA A 523 9.53 12.49 -25.26
C ALA A 523 8.49 11.36 -25.10
N LYS A 524 8.56 10.34 -25.98
CA LYS A 524 7.70 9.15 -25.92
C LYS A 524 7.73 8.46 -24.54
N GLN A 525 8.75 8.73 -23.72
CA GLN A 525 8.80 8.45 -22.29
C GLN A 525 9.39 9.65 -21.52
N PRO A 526 9.08 9.82 -20.22
CA PRO A 526 9.82 10.76 -19.38
C PRO A 526 11.32 10.48 -19.50
N ALA A 527 12.11 11.50 -19.78
CA ALA A 527 13.57 11.43 -19.88
C ALA A 527 14.17 12.53 -19.00
N ALA A 528 15.32 12.29 -18.35
CA ALA A 528 16.02 13.38 -17.68
C ALA A 528 16.52 14.38 -18.75
N ALA A 529 16.09 15.64 -18.64
CA ALA A 529 16.42 16.70 -19.60
C ALA A 529 17.90 17.10 -19.58
N THR A 530 18.58 16.77 -18.50
CA THR A 530 19.99 17.08 -18.24
C THR A 530 20.76 15.77 -18.11
N PHE A 531 21.35 15.35 -19.23
CA PHE A 531 22.61 14.62 -19.23
C PHE A 531 23.63 15.46 -19.99
#